data_AF-A0A927YG76-F1
#
_entry.id   AF-A0A927YG76-F1
#
_cell.length_a   1.000
_cell.length_b   1.000
_cell.length_c   1.000
_cell.angle_alpha   90.00
_cell.angle_beta   90.00
_cell.angle_gamma   90.00
#
_symmetry.space_group_name_H-M   'P 1'
#
loop_
_entity.id
_entity.type
_entity.pdbx_description
1 polymer ?
#
loop_
_entity_poly.entity_id
_entity_poly.type
_entity_poly.pdbx_seq_one_letter_code
_entity_poly.pdbx_strand_id
1 'polypeptide(L)'
;MQLKKSYKGFVIWMVVYMLANTLIVFLPIKDTALLLRFTLGINALGILILTVLIYLTEKIFWYSGMDYETALKAGSQARKRYAFRHVRIFGVFTAVYLLFSLIMQLFQMSMWADITVFTVGITVAAFSTIRIRL
;
A
#
# COMPACT_ATOMS: atom_id res chain seq x y z
N MET A 1 17.44 15.45 7.55
CA MET A 1 16.71 14.78 8.65
C MET A 1 17.60 13.68 9.20
N GLN A 2 17.93 13.69 10.50
CA GLN A 2 18.69 12.57 11.09
C GLN A 2 17.75 11.36 11.25
N LEU A 3 18.12 10.23 10.65
CA LEU A 3 17.34 9.00 10.74
C LEU A 3 17.39 8.49 12.17
N LYS A 4 16.23 8.29 12.82
CA LYS A 4 16.11 7.74 14.17
C LYS A 4 15.37 6.41 14.12
N LYS A 5 15.93 5.38 14.75
CA LYS A 5 15.27 4.07 14.90
C LYS A 5 13.99 4.24 15.72
N SER A 6 12.84 4.14 15.06
CA SER A 6 11.53 4.26 15.71
C SER A 6 10.45 3.63 14.86
N TYR A 7 9.74 2.67 15.44
CA TYR A 7 8.58 1.98 14.86
C TYR A 7 7.24 2.56 15.31
N LYS A 8 7.22 3.57 16.21
CA LYS A 8 5.98 4.14 16.74
C LYS A 8 5.03 4.61 15.62
N GLY A 9 5.57 5.30 14.60
CA GLY A 9 4.77 5.75 13.46
C GLY A 9 4.22 4.59 12.61
N PHE A 10 4.96 3.50 12.48
CA PHE A 10 4.49 2.30 11.79
C PHE A 10 3.34 1.64 12.57
N VAL A 11 3.48 1.49 13.88
CA VAL A 11 2.42 0.93 14.75
C VAL A 11 1.16 1.80 14.70
N ILE A 12 1.29 3.12 14.81
CA ILE A 12 0.16 4.05 14.68
C ILE A 12 -0.52 3.87 13.33
N TRP A 13 0.25 3.77 12.24
CA TRP A 13 -0.30 3.53 10.91
C TRP A 13 -1.05 2.19 10.83
N MET A 14 -0.49 1.11 11.39
CA MET A 14 -1.17 -0.19 11.43
C MET A 14 -2.51 -0.11 12.18
N VAL A 15 -2.56 0.58 13.33
CA VAL A 15 -3.81 0.78 14.08
C VAL A 15 -4.82 1.58 13.25
N VAL A 16 -4.41 2.68 12.62
CA VAL A 16 -5.29 3.50 11.77
C VAL A 16 -5.82 2.68 10.58
N TYR A 17 -4.96 1.90 9.93
CA TYR A 17 -5.34 1.03 8.82
C TYR A 17 -6.32 -0.07 9.25
N MET A 18 -6.11 -0.70 10.41
CA MET A 18 -7.05 -1.68 10.96
C MET A 18 -8.41 -1.04 11.27
N LEU A 19 -8.42 0.12 11.91
CA LEU A 19 -9.65 0.86 12.19
C LEU A 19 -10.37 1.24 10.89
N ALA A 20 -9.65 1.72 9.88
CA ALA A 20 -10.22 2.06 8.58
C ALA A 20 -10.92 0.86 7.93
N ASN A 21 -10.33 -0.35 7.98
CA ASN A 21 -10.96 -1.56 7.45
C ASN A 21 -12.18 -1.98 8.25
N THR A 22 -12.13 -1.92 9.59
CA THR A 22 -13.26 -2.28 10.46
C THR A 22 -14.44 -1.32 10.28
N LEU A 23 -14.17 -0.03 10.11
CA LEU A 23 -15.22 0.99 9.96
C LEU A 23 -16.06 0.81 8.69
N ILE A 24 -15.54 0.14 7.66
CA ILE A 24 -16.28 -0.15 6.42
C ILE A 24 -17.54 -0.99 6.71
N VAL A 25 -17.47 -1.91 7.68
CA VAL A 25 -18.60 -2.80 8.04
C VAL A 25 -19.81 -2.01 8.56
N PHE A 26 -19.59 -0.82 9.10
CA PHE A 26 -20.65 0.04 9.62
C PHE A 26 -21.25 0.98 8.56
N LEU A 27 -20.76 0.96 7.31
CA LEU A 27 -21.35 1.74 6.23
C LEU A 27 -22.71 1.14 5.83
N PRO A 28 -23.76 1.95 5.63
CA PRO A 28 -25.10 1.47 5.26
C PRO A 28 -25.19 1.07 3.77
N ILE A 29 -24.23 0.30 3.28
CA ILE A 29 -24.15 -0.17 1.90
C ILE A 29 -24.72 -1.59 1.84
N LYS A 30 -25.85 -1.74 1.13
CA LYS A 30 -26.51 -3.05 0.93
C LYS A 30 -25.90 -3.87 -0.21
N ASP A 31 -25.24 -3.20 -1.15
CA ASP A 31 -24.56 -3.84 -2.28
C ASP A 31 -23.24 -4.44 -1.81
N THR A 32 -23.19 -5.77 -1.78
CA THR A 32 -22.01 -6.53 -1.34
C THR A 32 -20.82 -6.39 -2.28
N ALA A 33 -21.06 -6.23 -3.59
CA ALA A 33 -19.99 -6.01 -4.57
C ALA A 33 -19.37 -4.61 -4.38
N LEU A 34 -20.22 -3.59 -4.19
CA LEU A 34 -19.75 -2.24 -3.88
C LEU A 34 -18.98 -2.19 -2.55
N LEU A 35 -19.49 -2.85 -1.51
CA LEU A 35 -18.81 -2.94 -0.21
C LEU A 35 -17.42 -3.58 -0.35
N LEU A 36 -17.32 -4.69 -1.10
CA LEU A 36 -16.05 -5.35 -1.38
C LEU A 36 -15.08 -4.43 -2.13
N ARG A 37 -15.56 -3.70 -3.14
CA ARG A 37 -14.74 -2.75 -3.90
C ARG A 37 -14.20 -1.63 -3.02
N PHE A 38 -14.98 -1.11 -2.09
CA PHE A 38 -14.51 -0.18 -1.07
C PHE A 38 -13.44 -0.79 -0.18
N THR A 39 -13.65 -2.02 0.31
CA THR A 39 -12.65 -2.74 1.10
C THR A 39 -11.35 -2.88 0.34
N LEU A 40 -11.37 -3.44 -0.86
CA LEU A 40 -10.16 -3.63 -1.67
C LEU A 40 -9.50 -2.30 -2.06
N GLY A 41 -10.28 -1.25 -2.33
CA GLY A 41 -9.78 0.10 -2.59
C GLY A 41 -9.04 0.70 -1.39
N ILE A 42 -9.59 0.55 -0.19
CA ILE A 42 -8.93 0.96 1.07
C ILE A 42 -7.66 0.15 1.32
N ASN A 43 -7.64 -1.13 0.94
CA ASN A 43 -6.43 -1.95 1.01
C ASN A 43 -5.33 -1.45 0.06
N ALA A 44 -5.65 -1.17 -1.21
CA ALA A 44 -4.68 -0.59 -2.15
C ALA A 44 -4.15 0.77 -1.65
N LEU A 45 -5.06 1.66 -1.25
CA LEU A 45 -4.70 2.98 -0.71
C LEU A 45 -3.87 2.86 0.56
N GLY A 46 -4.17 1.90 1.44
CA GLY A 46 -3.42 1.67 2.67
C GLY A 46 -1.96 1.32 2.39
N ILE A 47 -1.71 0.45 1.41
CA ILE A 47 -0.36 0.08 0.99
C ILE A 47 0.34 1.28 0.36
N LEU A 48 -0.34 2.04 -0.50
CA LEU A 48 0.23 3.25 -1.10
C LEU A 48 0.60 4.29 -0.03
N ILE A 49 -0.30 4.61 0.89
CA ILE A 49 -0.05 5.59 1.96
C ILE A 49 1.14 5.14 2.82
N LEU A 50 1.22 3.86 3.18
CA LEU A 50 2.37 3.33 3.91
C LEU A 50 3.68 3.60 3.14
N THR A 51 3.73 3.27 1.85
CA THR A 51 4.95 3.48 1.04
C THR A 51 5.31 4.97 0.92
N VAL A 52 4.32 5.86 0.84
CA VAL A 52 4.52 7.31 0.83
C VAL A 52 5.04 7.80 2.18
N LEU A 53 4.49 7.33 3.30
CA LEU A 53 4.98 7.66 4.64
C LEU A 53 6.45 7.25 4.80
N ILE A 54 6.84 6.09 4.26
CA ILE A 54 8.23 5.65 4.29
C ILE A 54 9.11 6.49 3.37
N TYR A 55 8.63 6.90 2.21
CA TYR A 55 9.36 7.84 1.35
C TYR A 55 9.60 9.19 2.04
N LEU A 56 8.59 9.73 2.73
CA LEU A 56 8.68 11.00 3.44
C LEU A 56 9.57 10.92 4.69
N THR A 57 9.49 9.81 5.43
CA THR A 57 10.24 9.63 6.69
C THR A 57 11.60 8.95 6.49
N GLU A 58 11.88 8.44 5.28
CA GLU A 58 13.05 7.65 4.91
C GLU A 58 13.23 6.35 5.71
N LYS A 59 12.18 5.88 6.41
CA LYS A 59 12.24 4.70 7.29
C LYS A 59 12.06 3.40 6.51
N ILE A 60 12.95 3.16 5.56
CA ILE A 60 12.90 1.99 4.65
C ILE A 60 12.90 0.66 5.43
N PHE A 61 13.62 0.60 6.56
CA PHE A 61 13.67 -0.54 7.48
C PHE A 61 12.33 -0.95 8.11
N TRP A 62 11.25 -0.17 7.95
CA TRP A 62 9.93 -0.56 8.44
C TRP A 62 9.34 -1.78 7.74
N TYR A 63 9.70 -2.00 6.47
CA TYR A 63 9.13 -3.09 5.67
C TYR A 63 10.11 -3.72 4.68
N SER A 64 11.20 -3.03 4.32
CA SER A 64 12.30 -3.71 3.66
C SER A 64 12.95 -4.62 4.70
N GLY A 65 13.26 -5.87 4.38
CA GLY A 65 14.04 -6.78 5.25
C GLY A 65 15.46 -6.31 5.57
N MET A 66 15.74 -5.02 5.35
CA MET A 66 16.96 -4.31 5.63
C MET A 66 16.99 -3.84 7.08
N ASP A 67 18.16 -3.99 7.68
CA ASP A 67 18.45 -3.49 9.00
C ASP A 67 18.59 -1.96 9.03
N TYR A 68 18.36 -1.40 10.21
CA TYR A 68 18.47 0.03 10.46
C TYR A 68 19.87 0.58 10.15
N GLU A 69 20.93 -0.19 10.40
CA GLU A 69 22.31 0.27 10.22
C GLU A 69 22.67 0.41 8.75
N THR A 70 22.28 -0.56 7.92
CA THR A 70 22.40 -0.46 6.45
C THR A 70 21.63 0.75 5.92
N ALA A 71 20.40 0.96 6.39
CA ALA A 71 19.62 2.15 5.98
C ALA A 71 20.29 3.46 6.41
N LEU A 72 20.89 3.51 7.60
CA LEU A 72 21.60 4.69 8.10
C LEU A 72 22.82 5.03 7.22
N LYS A 73 23.59 4.00 6.82
CA LYS A 73 24.79 4.12 5.96
C LYS A 73 24.49 4.60 4.54
N ALA A 74 23.34 4.27 3.97
CA ALA A 74 23.00 4.55 2.58
C ALA A 74 22.82 6.05 2.23
N GLY A 75 22.76 6.93 3.23
CA GLY A 75 22.51 8.36 3.01
C GLY A 75 21.05 8.66 2.57
N SER A 76 20.62 9.90 2.76
CA SER A 76 19.21 10.29 2.54
C SER A 76 18.75 10.13 1.09
N GLN A 77 19.59 10.50 0.11
CA GLN A 77 19.24 10.40 -1.30
C GLN A 77 19.00 8.96 -1.76
N ALA A 78 19.87 8.00 -1.36
CA ALA A 78 19.68 6.60 -1.73
C ALA A 78 18.41 6.02 -1.10
N ARG A 79 18.16 6.31 0.19
CA ARG A 79 16.92 5.89 0.88
C ARG A 79 15.67 6.43 0.20
N LYS A 80 15.66 7.72 -0.17
CA LYS A 80 14.52 8.31 -0.89
C LYS A 80 14.32 7.69 -2.27
N ARG A 81 15.39 7.46 -3.03
CA ARG A 81 15.33 6.81 -4.34
C ARG A 81 14.79 5.38 -4.23
N TYR A 82 15.25 4.64 -3.23
CA TYR A 82 14.76 3.29 -2.93
C TYR A 82 13.26 3.30 -2.57
N ALA A 83 12.85 4.14 -1.63
CA ALA A 83 11.46 4.24 -1.20
C ALA A 83 10.54 4.73 -2.34
N PHE A 84 11.00 5.67 -3.17
CA PHE A 84 10.23 6.20 -4.29
C PHE A 84 9.92 5.12 -5.34
N ARG A 85 10.83 4.18 -5.59
CA ARG A 85 10.55 3.05 -6.49
C ARG A 85 9.38 2.20 -5.99
N HIS A 86 9.25 2.01 -4.68
CA HIS A 86 8.12 1.30 -4.08
C HIS A 86 6.83 2.11 -4.21
N VAL A 87 6.88 3.42 -3.91
CA VAL A 87 5.75 4.34 -4.13
C VAL A 87 5.27 4.28 -5.57
N ARG A 88 6.18 4.26 -6.55
CA ARG A 88 5.80 4.18 -7.97
C ARG A 88 5.09 2.87 -8.30
N ILE A 89 5.62 1.74 -7.85
CA ILE A 89 5.02 0.42 -8.13
C ILE A 89 3.63 0.31 -7.50
N PHE A 90 3.51 0.57 -6.20
CA PHE A 90 2.24 0.47 -5.50
C PHE A 90 1.27 1.59 -5.89
N GLY A 91 1.77 2.76 -6.29
CA GLY A 91 0.98 3.86 -6.82
C GLY A 91 0.35 3.53 -8.17
N VAL A 92 1.12 2.94 -9.09
CA VAL A 92 0.59 2.46 -10.38
C VAL A 92 -0.43 1.34 -10.14
N PHE A 93 -0.11 0.36 -9.30
CA PHE A 93 -1.06 -0.70 -8.94
C PHE A 93 -2.37 -0.12 -8.38
N THR A 94 -2.28 0.80 -7.43
CA THR A 94 -3.46 1.42 -6.80
C THR A 94 -4.28 2.19 -7.83
N ALA A 95 -3.65 3.01 -8.67
CA ALA A 95 -4.35 3.77 -9.70
C ALA A 95 -5.06 2.85 -10.71
N VAL A 96 -4.36 1.83 -11.21
CA VAL A 96 -4.93 0.85 -12.14
C VAL A 96 -6.09 0.10 -11.49
N TYR A 97 -5.94 -0.35 -10.24
CA TYR A 97 -6.99 -1.07 -9.53
C TYR A 97 -8.23 -0.20 -9.28
N LEU A 98 -8.06 1.06 -8.86
CA LEU A 98 -9.19 1.97 -8.63
C LEU A 98 -9.95 2.27 -9.93
N LEU A 99 -9.24 2.48 -11.05
CA LEU A 99 -9.85 2.63 -12.37
C LEU A 99 -10.60 1.37 -12.81
N PHE A 100 -9.97 0.20 -12.63
CA PHE A 100 -10.60 -1.09 -12.89
C PHE A 100 -11.88 -1.28 -12.07
N SER A 101 -11.82 -0.98 -10.76
CA SER A 101 -12.95 -1.14 -9.86
C SER A 101 -14.12 -0.20 -10.21
N LEU A 102 -13.82 1.03 -10.63
CA LEU A 102 -14.82 1.96 -11.15
C LEU A 102 -15.53 1.40 -12.38
N ILE A 103 -14.78 0.86 -13.35
CA ILE A 103 -15.34 0.23 -14.56
C ILE A 103 -16.21 -0.95 -14.17
N MET A 104 -15.72 -1.83 -13.29
CA MET A 104 -16.46 -3.00 -12.81
C MET A 104 -17.77 -2.61 -12.12
N GLN A 105 -17.80 -1.49 -11.39
CA GLN A 105 -19.01 -0.93 -10.79
C GLN A 105 -19.98 -0.38 -11.83
N LEU A 106 -19.50 0.36 -12.84
CA LEU A 106 -20.35 0.92 -13.89
C LEU A 106 -21.06 -0.17 -14.70
N PHE A 107 -20.38 -1.29 -14.96
CA PHE A 107 -20.95 -2.42 -15.71
C PHE A 107 -21.58 -3.51 -14.82
N GLN A 108 -21.68 -3.28 -13.49
CA GLN A 108 -22.25 -4.23 -12.54
C GLN A 108 -21.67 -5.65 -12.67
N MET A 109 -20.35 -5.73 -12.89
CA MET A 109 -19.66 -6.98 -13.10
C MET A 109 -19.47 -7.76 -11.80
N SER A 110 -19.18 -9.05 -11.94
CA SER A 110 -19.01 -9.99 -10.82
C SER A 110 -17.88 -9.59 -9.87
N MET A 111 -18.16 -9.67 -8.57
CA MET A 111 -17.19 -9.41 -7.49
C MET A 111 -15.96 -10.34 -7.53
N TRP A 112 -16.08 -11.53 -8.14
CA TRP A 112 -14.96 -12.47 -8.28
C TRP A 112 -13.85 -11.92 -9.19
N ALA A 113 -14.21 -11.08 -10.15
CA ALA A 113 -13.24 -10.38 -10.98
C ALA A 113 -12.41 -9.39 -10.14
N ASP A 114 -13.05 -8.65 -9.23
CA ASP A 114 -12.38 -7.75 -8.30
C ASP A 114 -11.36 -8.49 -7.42
N ILE A 115 -11.77 -9.61 -6.80
CA ILE A 115 -10.88 -10.44 -5.96
C ILE A 115 -9.67 -10.93 -6.76
N THR A 116 -9.92 -11.48 -7.96
CA THR A 116 -8.88 -12.07 -8.81
C THR A 116 -7.86 -11.02 -9.24
N VAL A 117 -8.34 -9.91 -9.82
CA VAL A 117 -7.47 -8.84 -10.33
C VAL A 117 -6.71 -8.17 -9.20
N PHE A 118 -7.36 -7.92 -8.05
CA PHE A 118 -6.69 -7.36 -6.89
C PHE A 118 -5.56 -8.28 -6.41
N THR A 119 -5.86 -9.57 -6.21
CA THR A 119 -4.91 -10.55 -5.65
C THR A 119 -3.73 -10.73 -6.59
N VAL A 120 -3.97 -10.95 -7.88
CA VAL A 120 -2.89 -11.08 -8.87
C VAL A 120 -2.09 -9.78 -8.96
N GLY A 121 -2.76 -8.63 -9.03
CA GLY A 121 -2.10 -7.33 -9.15
C GLY A 121 -1.21 -7.00 -7.96
N ILE A 122 -1.68 -7.22 -6.73
CA ILE A 122 -0.88 -6.94 -5.54
C ILE A 122 0.29 -7.93 -5.41
N THR A 123 0.10 -9.20 -5.75
CA THR A 123 1.17 -10.20 -5.76
C THR A 123 2.26 -9.84 -6.75
N VAL A 124 1.90 -9.45 -7.98
CA VAL A 124 2.86 -8.99 -9.00
C VAL A 124 3.60 -7.73 -8.53
N ALA A 125 2.87 -6.75 -7.98
CA ALA A 125 3.47 -5.54 -7.42
C ALA A 125 4.46 -5.86 -6.30
N ALA A 126 4.10 -6.73 -5.35
CA ALA A 126 4.95 -7.16 -4.27
C ALA A 126 6.20 -7.92 -4.75
N PHE A 127 6.08 -8.84 -5.69
CA PHE A 127 7.26 -9.54 -6.24
C PHE A 127 8.18 -8.61 -7.02
N SER A 128 7.64 -7.61 -7.71
CA SER A 128 8.45 -6.64 -8.45
C SER A 128 9.32 -5.77 -7.56
N THR A 129 8.96 -5.59 -6.28
CA THR A 129 9.74 -4.78 -5.34
C THR A 129 10.95 -5.51 -4.75
N ILE A 130 10.93 -6.86 -4.71
CA ILE A 130 12.05 -7.68 -4.21
C ILE A 130 13.35 -7.41 -4.97
N ARG A 131 13.25 -7.07 -6.26
CA ARG A 131 14.41 -6.78 -7.12
C ARG A 131 15.02 -5.41 -6.87
N ILE A 132 14.35 -4.53 -6.12
CA ILE A 132 14.84 -3.18 -5.86
C ILE A 132 15.99 -3.25 -4.87
N ARG A 133 17.15 -2.75 -5.30
CA ARG A 133 18.34 -2.58 -4.44
C ARG A 133 18.45 -1.13 -3.98
N LEU A 134 18.96 -0.98 -2.75
CA LEU A 134 19.30 0.30 -2.12
C LEU A 134 20.44 0.98 -2.85
#